data_AF-A0A8T5AYY9-F1
#
_entry.id   AF-A0A8T5AYY9-F1
#
_cell.length_a   1.000
_cell.length_b   1.000
_cell.length_c   1.000
_cell.angle_alpha   90.00
_cell.angle_beta   90.00
_cell.angle_gamma   90.00
#
_symmetry.space_group_name_H-M   'P 1'
#
loop_
_entity.id
_entity.type
_entity.pdbx_description
1 polymer ?
#
loop_
_entity_poly.entity_id
_entity_poly.type
_entity_poly.pdbx_seq_one_letter_code
_entity_poly.pdbx_strand_id
1 'polypeptide(L)'
;MTTVRLIQILVIVTLTFNLGSDVWAVESTLTIQPSTADTFVNSMYLSHKYPEEPHGYLWGIFAGNMYTEYDSFKGYGSSRIYIQFNISAIPKDAKILSANMCLYMYDPPKTRQEFEAHRVLSEWNEHKLTWITQPPYAQTPTSITTIDPTIREGWVCWDITKDLQMWHSGAAQNFGTMIKIRHERNATDQVASFYPKEALQAQYLKPKITVRIEWYKPVPQQQTETPATPTKTPESKPQTQEAPKPPLSPTYTPKITEQKTSDYTIFTLALVTIIIVGTILVARRKSRRNTKKDANEKRRRHRSPV
;
A
#
# COMPACT_ATOMS: atom_id res chain seq x y z
N MET A 1 77.49 35.24 50.20
CA MET A 1 76.99 34.23 49.24
C MET A 1 75.96 33.38 49.95
N THR A 2 74.69 33.48 49.54
CA THR A 2 73.62 32.45 49.47
C THR A 2 72.26 33.14 49.60
N THR A 3 71.67 33.49 48.46
CA THR A 3 70.29 33.93 48.34
C THR A 3 69.38 32.70 48.23
N VAL A 4 68.46 32.55 49.18
CA VAL A 4 67.41 31.52 49.14
C VAL A 4 66.33 31.99 48.17
N ARG A 5 66.03 31.22 47.13
CA ARG A 5 64.89 31.45 46.24
C ARG A 5 63.76 30.47 46.60
N LEU A 6 62.61 31.04 46.98
CA LEU A 6 61.33 30.35 47.15
C LEU A 6 60.90 29.72 45.82
N ILE A 7 60.58 28.42 45.83
CA ILE A 7 59.92 27.72 44.72
C ILE A 7 58.43 27.66 45.07
N GLN A 8 57.60 28.39 44.32
CA GLN A 8 56.14 28.22 44.37
C GLN A 8 55.77 26.99 43.54
N ILE A 9 55.18 25.99 44.20
CA ILE A 9 54.64 24.80 43.53
C ILE A 9 53.21 25.14 43.09
N LEU A 10 53.00 25.28 41.78
CA LEU A 10 51.69 25.41 41.17
C LEU A 10 51.07 24.01 41.04
N VAL A 11 50.10 23.69 41.90
CA VAL A 11 49.29 22.47 41.79
C VAL A 11 48.19 22.72 40.75
N ILE A 12 48.34 22.16 39.56
CA ILE A 12 47.29 22.17 38.53
C ILE A 12 46.32 21.04 38.86
N VAL A 13 45.18 21.40 39.45
CA VAL A 13 44.03 20.49 39.60
C VAL A 13 43.33 20.42 38.24
N THR A 14 43.49 19.32 37.52
CA THR A 14 42.69 19.04 36.33
C THR A 14 41.31 18.59 36.78
N LEU A 15 40.37 19.54 36.85
CA LEU A 15 38.95 19.25 37.01
C LEU A 15 38.46 18.65 35.68
N THR A 16 38.35 17.32 35.59
CA THR A 16 37.64 16.69 34.49
C THR A 16 36.15 16.94 34.68
N PHE A 17 35.65 18.00 34.06
CA PHE A 17 34.22 18.12 33.79
C PHE A 17 33.84 16.97 32.85
N ASN A 18 33.20 15.93 33.39
CA ASN A 18 32.32 15.08 32.60
C ASN A 18 31.15 15.97 32.18
N LEU A 19 31.33 16.75 31.11
CA LEU A 19 30.21 17.21 30.31
C LEU A 19 29.55 15.93 29.83
N GLY A 20 28.47 15.50 30.50
CA GLY A 20 27.54 14.57 29.90
C GLY A 20 27.31 15.07 28.48
N SER A 21 27.53 14.20 27.49
CA SER A 21 27.17 14.58 26.13
C SER A 21 25.66 14.83 26.18
N ASP A 22 25.25 16.09 26.20
CA ASP A 22 23.90 16.48 25.88
C ASP A 22 23.72 16.05 24.43
N VAL A 23 23.26 14.80 24.25
CA VAL A 23 22.95 14.26 22.95
C VAL A 23 21.65 14.95 22.56
N TRP A 24 21.78 16.08 21.86
CA TRP A 24 20.65 16.81 21.32
C TRP A 24 19.78 15.85 20.50
N ALA A 25 18.49 15.81 20.81
CA ALA A 25 17.57 15.01 20.02
C ALA A 25 17.50 15.59 18.60
N VAL A 26 17.65 14.71 17.61
CA VAL A 26 17.65 15.06 16.18
C VAL A 26 16.32 14.61 15.58
N GLU A 27 15.70 15.50 14.82
CA GLU A 27 14.53 15.14 14.03
C GLU A 27 14.94 14.26 12.83
N SER A 28 14.27 13.13 12.65
CA SER A 28 14.50 12.19 11.56
C SER A 28 13.19 11.70 10.96
N THR A 29 13.22 11.28 9.69
CA THR A 29 12.09 10.63 9.03
C THR A 29 12.41 9.16 8.79
N LEU A 30 11.55 8.28 9.29
CA LEU A 30 11.56 6.84 9.05
C LEU A 30 10.44 6.46 8.07
N THR A 31 10.72 5.55 7.15
CA THR A 31 9.68 4.89 6.34
C THR A 31 9.58 3.43 6.72
N ILE A 32 8.37 2.97 7.01
CA ILE A 32 8.04 1.58 7.28
C ILE A 32 7.22 1.07 6.08
N GLN A 33 7.77 0.14 5.32
CA GLN A 33 7.18 -0.39 4.10
C GLN A 33 7.69 -1.81 3.81
N PRO A 34 6.83 -2.74 3.33
CA PRO A 34 5.39 -2.59 3.18
C PRO A 34 4.68 -2.80 4.54
N SER A 35 3.36 -2.85 4.51
CA SER A 35 2.54 -3.46 5.57
C SER A 35 2.97 -4.89 5.85
N THR A 36 2.72 -5.36 7.08
CA THR A 36 2.87 -6.76 7.45
C THR A 36 1.65 -7.59 7.09
N ALA A 37 0.47 -6.97 7.08
CA ALA A 37 -0.78 -7.56 6.64
C ALA A 37 -1.66 -6.46 6.04
N ASP A 38 -2.31 -6.74 4.91
CA ASP A 38 -3.39 -5.95 4.37
C ASP A 38 -4.39 -6.79 3.58
N THR A 39 -5.67 -6.46 3.72
CA THR A 39 -6.74 -7.14 3.00
C THR A 39 -7.94 -6.20 2.89
N PHE A 40 -8.98 -6.64 2.21
CA PHE A 40 -10.27 -5.97 2.28
C PHE A 40 -11.39 -6.98 2.53
N VAL A 41 -12.45 -6.48 3.14
CA VAL A 41 -13.71 -7.20 3.30
C VAL A 41 -14.78 -6.44 2.55
N ASN A 42 -15.76 -7.14 1.99
CA ASN A 42 -16.86 -6.47 1.31
C ASN A 42 -18.20 -7.18 1.56
N SER A 43 -19.26 -6.39 1.63
CA SER A 43 -20.62 -6.87 1.93
C SER A 43 -21.41 -7.31 0.69
N MET A 44 -20.80 -7.25 -0.50
CA MET A 44 -21.53 -7.37 -1.77
C MET A 44 -22.19 -8.75 -1.93
N TYR A 45 -21.53 -9.79 -1.43
CA TYR A 45 -21.95 -11.17 -1.56
C TYR A 45 -23.05 -11.59 -0.58
N LEU A 46 -23.27 -10.83 0.50
CA LEU A 46 -24.29 -11.12 1.52
C LEU A 46 -25.70 -11.17 0.93
N SER A 47 -26.02 -10.25 0.03
CA SER A 47 -27.35 -10.15 -0.58
C SER A 47 -27.68 -11.32 -1.51
N HIS A 48 -26.67 -12.06 -1.98
CA HIS A 48 -26.80 -13.10 -2.98
C HIS A 48 -26.44 -14.51 -2.47
N LYS A 49 -26.20 -14.67 -1.16
CA LYS A 49 -25.85 -15.94 -0.51
C LYS A 49 -24.63 -16.65 -1.10
N TYR A 50 -23.73 -15.91 -1.75
CA TYR A 50 -22.44 -16.47 -2.16
C TYR A 50 -21.56 -16.65 -0.92
N PRO A 51 -20.75 -17.73 -0.85
CA PRO A 51 -19.80 -17.90 0.23
C PRO A 51 -18.84 -16.70 0.27
N GLU A 52 -18.58 -16.17 1.46
CA GLU A 52 -17.57 -15.13 1.62
C GLU A 52 -16.19 -15.76 1.50
N GLU A 53 -15.35 -15.19 0.64
CA GLU A 53 -13.96 -15.60 0.50
C GLU A 53 -13.04 -14.52 1.10
N PRO A 54 -11.99 -14.91 1.84
CA PRO A 54 -10.98 -13.97 2.29
C PRO A 54 -10.15 -13.47 1.09
N HIS A 55 -9.84 -12.18 1.08
CA HIS A 55 -9.20 -11.52 -0.07
C HIS A 55 -7.71 -11.23 0.10
N GLY A 56 -7.07 -11.73 1.16
CA GLY A 56 -5.67 -11.43 1.51
C GLY A 56 -4.61 -11.96 0.54
N TYR A 57 -5.01 -12.46 -0.63
CA TYR A 57 -4.14 -12.95 -1.70
C TYR A 57 -4.33 -12.17 -3.01
N LEU A 58 -5.24 -11.19 -3.02
CA LEU A 58 -5.59 -10.43 -4.21
C LEU A 58 -4.57 -9.31 -4.46
N TRP A 59 -4.42 -8.94 -5.73
CA TRP A 59 -3.50 -7.91 -6.20
C TRP A 59 -4.07 -6.48 -6.11
N GLY A 60 -5.23 -6.32 -5.46
CA GLY A 60 -5.93 -5.06 -5.25
C GLY A 60 -6.73 -5.08 -3.95
N ILE A 61 -6.70 -3.97 -3.21
CA ILE A 61 -7.53 -3.76 -2.00
C ILE A 61 -8.44 -2.54 -2.22
N PHE A 62 -9.66 -2.62 -1.70
CA PHE A 62 -10.73 -1.67 -2.03
C PHE A 62 -11.37 -1.09 -0.79
N ALA A 63 -11.59 0.24 -0.80
CA ALA A 63 -12.44 0.92 0.16
C ALA A 63 -13.56 1.65 -0.59
N GLY A 64 -14.79 1.57 -0.09
CA GLY A 64 -15.90 2.36 -0.64
C GLY A 64 -17.16 1.57 -0.97
N ASN A 65 -18.16 2.25 -1.55
CA ASN A 65 -19.37 1.59 -2.00
C ASN A 65 -19.09 0.92 -3.35
N MET A 66 -19.16 -0.41 -3.35
CA MET A 66 -18.84 -1.28 -4.45
C MET A 66 -20.11 -1.62 -5.23
N TYR A 67 -19.98 -1.61 -6.55
CA TYR A 67 -21.01 -2.03 -7.48
C TYR A 67 -20.40 -2.93 -8.54
N THR A 68 -21.06 -4.04 -8.83
CA THR A 68 -20.73 -4.88 -9.98
C THR A 68 -21.98 -5.25 -10.74
N GLU A 69 -21.87 -5.27 -12.06
CA GLU A 69 -22.93 -5.65 -12.97
C GLU A 69 -22.38 -6.61 -14.02
N TYR A 70 -22.93 -7.82 -14.08
CA TYR A 70 -22.59 -8.80 -15.10
C TYR A 70 -23.84 -9.57 -15.51
N ASP A 71 -24.16 -9.54 -16.81
CA ASP A 71 -25.38 -10.12 -17.35
C ASP A 71 -26.64 -9.63 -16.63
N SER A 72 -27.32 -10.50 -15.87
CA SER A 72 -28.50 -10.16 -15.06
C SER A 72 -28.19 -9.87 -13.58
N PHE A 73 -26.92 -9.98 -13.17
CA PHE A 73 -26.49 -9.76 -11.79
C PHE A 73 -26.20 -8.27 -11.52
N LYS A 74 -26.74 -7.76 -10.41
CA LYS A 74 -26.42 -6.43 -9.85
C LYS A 74 -26.10 -6.56 -8.37
N GLY A 75 -24.82 -6.41 -8.04
CA GLY A 75 -24.33 -6.47 -6.67
C GLY A 75 -24.03 -5.08 -6.13
N TYR A 76 -24.59 -4.75 -4.97
CA TYR A 76 -24.20 -3.58 -4.18
C TYR A 76 -23.60 -4.05 -2.86
N GLY A 77 -22.60 -3.31 -2.38
CA GLY A 77 -22.09 -3.49 -1.03
C GLY A 77 -21.12 -2.39 -0.66
N SER A 78 -20.56 -2.49 0.54
CA SER A 78 -19.47 -1.64 0.99
C SER A 78 -18.20 -2.48 1.14
N SER A 79 -17.06 -1.85 0.91
CA SER A 79 -15.73 -2.45 1.04
C SER A 79 -14.92 -1.67 2.06
N ARG A 80 -14.20 -2.39 2.93
CA ARG A 80 -13.35 -1.86 3.99
C ARG A 80 -11.97 -2.48 3.88
N ILE A 81 -10.93 -1.67 3.91
CA ILE A 81 -9.53 -2.14 3.96
C ILE A 81 -9.15 -2.37 5.41
N TYR A 82 -8.41 -3.42 5.69
CA TYR A 82 -7.71 -3.65 6.96
C TYR A 82 -6.22 -3.70 6.66
N ILE A 83 -5.41 -2.97 7.44
CA ILE A 83 -3.97 -2.87 7.21
C ILE A 83 -3.20 -2.72 8.52
N GLN A 84 -2.09 -3.44 8.64
CA GLN A 84 -1.21 -3.42 9.80
C GLN A 84 0.25 -3.31 9.37
N PHE A 85 1.05 -2.60 10.16
CA PHE A 85 2.48 -2.44 9.97
C PHE A 85 3.24 -2.91 11.20
N ASN A 86 4.42 -3.50 11.00
CA ASN A 86 5.37 -3.71 12.09
C ASN A 86 6.11 -2.41 12.40
N ILE A 87 5.89 -1.88 13.60
CA ILE A 87 6.45 -0.62 14.06
C ILE A 87 7.73 -0.78 14.88
N SER A 88 8.31 -1.98 14.95
CA SER A 88 9.53 -2.26 15.73
C SER A 88 10.77 -1.52 15.22
N ALA A 89 10.73 -0.97 14.01
CA ALA A 89 11.76 -0.09 13.47
C ALA A 89 11.76 1.29 14.16
N ILE A 90 10.66 1.68 14.82
CA ILE A 90 10.62 2.89 15.63
C ILE A 90 11.36 2.62 16.94
N PRO A 91 12.37 3.43 17.27
CA PRO A 91 13.15 3.24 18.49
C PRO A 91 12.31 3.43 19.75
N LYS A 92 12.56 2.63 20.78
CA LYS A 92 11.77 2.65 22.02
C LYS A 92 11.71 4.02 22.69
N ASP A 93 12.82 4.75 22.71
CA ASP A 93 12.93 6.05 23.35
C ASP A 93 12.70 7.23 22.39
N ALA A 94 12.30 6.96 21.14
CA ALA A 94 12.01 8.00 20.16
C ALA A 94 10.64 8.64 20.43
N LYS A 95 10.56 9.96 20.33
CA LYS A 95 9.29 10.68 20.38
C LYS A 95 8.71 10.79 18.98
N ILE A 96 7.52 10.24 18.78
CA ILE A 96 6.78 10.35 17.51
C ILE A 96 6.19 11.75 17.40
N LEU A 97 6.61 12.50 16.38
CA LEU A 97 6.11 13.85 16.07
C LEU A 97 4.94 13.79 15.08
N SER A 98 5.02 12.93 14.06
CA SER A 98 3.93 12.69 13.13
C SER A 98 4.03 11.31 12.47
N ALA A 99 2.89 10.77 12.02
CA ALA A 99 2.82 9.53 11.27
C ALA A 99 1.73 9.58 10.20
N ASN A 100 2.13 9.42 8.94
CA ASN A 100 1.22 9.36 7.80
C ASN A 100 1.23 7.96 7.21
N MET A 101 0.10 7.27 7.29
CA MET A 101 -0.13 6.01 6.59
C MET A 101 -0.60 6.32 5.17
N CYS A 102 0.11 5.83 4.16
CA CYS A 102 -0.17 6.13 2.76
C CYS A 102 -0.33 4.85 1.94
N LEU A 103 -1.39 4.80 1.14
CA LEU A 103 -1.64 3.74 0.16
C LEU A 103 -1.59 4.36 -1.24
N TYR A 104 -1.04 3.64 -2.21
CA TYR A 104 -1.01 4.11 -3.60
C TYR A 104 -2.29 3.70 -4.31
N MET A 105 -3.10 4.69 -4.67
CA MET A 105 -4.35 4.53 -5.40
C MET A 105 -4.07 4.43 -6.90
N TYR A 106 -4.62 3.42 -7.57
CA TYR A 106 -4.51 3.25 -9.03
C TYR A 106 -5.85 3.40 -9.77
N ASP A 107 -6.99 3.40 -9.06
CA ASP A 107 -8.28 3.78 -9.63
C ASP A 107 -9.11 4.56 -8.59
N PRO A 108 -9.43 5.84 -8.84
CA PRO A 108 -10.19 6.69 -7.92
C PRO A 108 -11.69 6.38 -7.97
N PRO A 109 -12.47 6.78 -6.94
CA PRO A 109 -13.91 6.90 -7.07
C PRO A 109 -14.25 7.91 -8.17
N LYS A 110 -15.40 7.79 -8.84
CA LYS A 110 -15.82 8.75 -9.89
C LYS A 110 -16.60 9.94 -9.33
N THR A 111 -16.81 9.96 -8.03
CA THR A 111 -17.41 11.07 -7.29
C THR A 111 -16.51 11.42 -6.11
N ARG A 112 -16.57 12.68 -5.64
CA ARG A 112 -15.83 13.11 -4.44
C ARG A 112 -16.34 12.33 -3.23
N GLN A 113 -15.45 11.59 -2.57
CA GLN A 113 -15.79 10.77 -1.40
C GLN A 113 -14.81 10.99 -0.26
N GLU A 114 -15.30 10.84 0.97
CA GLU A 114 -14.50 10.87 2.19
C GLU A 114 -14.26 9.46 2.70
N PHE A 115 -13.01 9.16 3.05
CA PHE A 115 -12.56 7.89 3.57
C PHE A 115 -11.99 8.07 4.97
N GLU A 116 -12.51 7.28 5.90
CA GLU A 116 -12.23 7.35 7.33
C GLU A 116 -11.26 6.23 7.70
N ALA A 117 -10.24 6.57 8.48
CA ALA A 117 -9.33 5.62 9.12
C ALA A 117 -9.74 5.41 10.58
N HIS A 118 -9.91 4.16 10.98
CA HIS A 118 -10.31 3.75 12.33
C HIS A 118 -9.33 2.74 12.90
N ARG A 119 -8.94 2.91 14.17
CA ARG A 119 -8.12 1.91 14.88
C ARG A 119 -8.89 0.60 15.07
N VAL A 120 -8.25 -0.52 14.72
CA VAL A 120 -8.79 -1.87 14.96
C VAL A 120 -8.56 -2.26 16.43
N LEU A 121 -9.52 -2.98 17.02
CA LEU A 121 -9.54 -3.25 18.46
C LEU A 121 -9.29 -4.72 18.83
N SER A 122 -9.17 -5.63 17.85
CA SER A 122 -8.76 -7.01 18.09
C SER A 122 -7.94 -7.57 16.94
N GLU A 123 -7.28 -8.70 17.18
CA GLU A 123 -6.53 -9.43 16.16
C GLU A 123 -7.42 -9.83 14.98
N TRP A 124 -6.79 -9.92 13.81
CA TRP A 124 -7.37 -10.41 12.58
C TRP A 124 -6.31 -11.13 11.75
N ASN A 125 -6.78 -12.00 10.86
CA ASN A 125 -5.91 -12.74 9.96
C ASN A 125 -6.26 -12.38 8.51
N GLU A 126 -5.30 -11.80 7.82
CA GLU A 126 -5.39 -11.35 6.42
C GLU A 126 -6.04 -12.36 5.46
N HIS A 127 -5.79 -13.65 5.70
CA HIS A 127 -6.23 -14.76 4.86
C HIS A 127 -7.49 -15.47 5.36
N LYS A 128 -8.10 -14.98 6.44
CA LYS A 128 -9.37 -15.52 6.99
C LYS A 128 -10.43 -14.45 7.21
N LEU A 129 -10.06 -13.17 7.08
CA LEU A 129 -10.96 -12.06 7.35
C LEU A 129 -12.05 -11.98 6.29
N THR A 130 -13.29 -11.89 6.75
CA THR A 130 -14.47 -11.71 5.90
C THR A 130 -15.34 -10.58 6.44
N TRP A 131 -16.40 -10.19 5.72
CA TRP A 131 -17.27 -9.11 6.17
C TRP A 131 -17.96 -9.45 7.48
N ILE A 132 -18.39 -10.70 7.66
CA ILE A 132 -19.03 -11.18 8.88
C ILE A 132 -18.05 -11.28 10.05
N THR A 133 -16.80 -11.69 9.78
CA THR A 133 -15.79 -11.99 10.82
C THR A 133 -14.88 -10.80 11.16
N GLN A 134 -15.21 -9.61 10.64
CA GLN A 134 -14.39 -8.42 10.84
C GLN A 134 -14.28 -8.02 12.32
N PRO A 135 -13.09 -7.63 12.80
CA PRO A 135 -12.91 -7.24 14.20
C PRO A 135 -13.61 -5.91 14.50
N PRO A 136 -13.95 -5.65 15.78
CA PRO A 136 -14.39 -4.33 16.22
C PRO A 136 -13.32 -3.27 15.93
N TYR A 137 -13.78 -2.04 15.73
CA TYR A 137 -12.95 -0.86 15.51
C TYR A 137 -13.46 0.33 16.34
N ALA A 138 -12.60 1.30 16.60
CA ALA A 138 -12.95 2.53 17.31
C ALA A 138 -13.96 3.36 16.49
N GLN A 139 -15.10 3.75 17.10
CA GLN A 139 -16.18 4.42 16.37
C GLN A 139 -15.82 5.84 15.91
N THR A 140 -14.96 6.54 16.65
CA THR A 140 -14.41 7.83 16.21
C THR A 140 -13.26 7.58 15.23
N PRO A 141 -13.28 8.16 14.02
CA PRO A 141 -12.16 8.03 13.11
C PRO A 141 -10.95 8.79 13.63
N THR A 142 -9.76 8.21 13.45
CA THR A 142 -8.48 8.86 13.73
C THR A 142 -8.19 9.95 12.70
N SER A 143 -8.57 9.70 11.44
CA SER A 143 -8.35 10.61 10.32
C SER A 143 -9.43 10.45 9.25
N ILE A 144 -9.67 11.51 8.49
CA ILE A 144 -10.59 11.52 7.35
C ILE A 144 -9.86 12.15 6.17
N THR A 145 -9.85 11.47 5.03
CA THR A 145 -9.21 11.95 3.80
C THR A 145 -10.23 11.98 2.68
N THR A 146 -10.26 13.10 1.93
CA THR A 146 -11.12 13.23 0.74
C THR A 146 -10.36 12.82 -0.50
N ILE A 147 -11.00 12.02 -1.35
CA ILE A 147 -10.49 11.69 -2.69
C ILE A 147 -11.40 12.35 -3.73
N ASP A 148 -10.81 13.22 -4.56
CA ASP A 148 -11.48 13.85 -5.69
C ASP A 148 -11.32 13.01 -6.97
N PRO A 149 -12.37 12.92 -7.82
CA PRO A 149 -12.36 12.08 -9.02
C PRO A 149 -11.43 12.61 -10.13
N THR A 150 -10.89 13.82 -9.98
CA THR A 150 -9.93 14.41 -10.91
C THR A 150 -8.53 13.80 -10.79
N ILE A 151 -8.22 13.21 -9.63
CA ILE A 151 -6.96 12.50 -9.37
C ILE A 151 -7.02 11.15 -10.08
N ARG A 152 -6.03 10.84 -10.93
CA ARG A 152 -6.02 9.58 -11.70
C ARG A 152 -5.42 8.41 -10.95
N GLU A 153 -4.33 8.68 -10.23
CA GLU A 153 -3.59 7.75 -9.38
C GLU A 153 -2.69 8.60 -8.46
N GLY A 154 -2.20 8.00 -7.38
CA GLY A 154 -1.27 8.66 -6.47
C GLY A 154 -1.43 8.23 -5.02
N TRP A 155 -0.61 8.82 -4.16
CA TRP A 155 -0.65 8.57 -2.73
C TRP A 155 -1.88 9.21 -2.09
N VAL A 156 -2.63 8.38 -1.36
CA VAL A 156 -3.67 8.85 -0.43
C VAL A 156 -3.18 8.51 0.97
N CYS A 157 -3.18 9.51 1.85
CA CYS A 157 -2.60 9.39 3.17
C CYS A 157 -3.62 9.74 4.26
N TRP A 158 -3.47 9.09 5.41
CA TRP A 158 -4.21 9.34 6.64
C TRP A 158 -3.24 9.62 7.77
N ASP A 159 -3.53 10.65 8.57
CA ASP A 159 -2.75 10.99 9.76
C ASP A 159 -3.12 10.04 10.89
N ILE A 160 -2.23 9.10 11.19
CA ILE A 160 -2.41 8.10 12.26
C ILE A 160 -1.50 8.40 13.46
N THR A 161 -1.03 9.64 13.63
CA THR A 161 -0.07 10.03 14.67
C THR A 161 -0.51 9.58 16.06
N LYS A 162 -1.79 9.81 16.41
CA LYS A 162 -2.35 9.43 17.71
C LYS A 162 -2.34 7.91 17.92
N ASP A 163 -2.73 7.15 16.90
CA ASP A 163 -2.76 5.69 16.98
C ASP A 163 -1.34 5.11 17.11
N LEU A 164 -0.39 5.62 16.30
CA LEU A 164 1.00 5.18 16.35
C LEU A 164 1.66 5.49 17.71
N GLN A 165 1.37 6.66 18.30
CA GLN A 165 1.83 7.01 19.64
C GLN A 165 1.28 6.05 20.72
N MET A 166 -0.01 5.68 20.64
CA MET A 166 -0.59 4.70 21.57
C MET A 166 0.05 3.32 21.41
N TRP A 167 0.28 2.88 20.18
CA TRP A 167 0.93 1.60 19.90
C TRP A 167 2.39 1.55 20.35
N HIS A 168 3.13 2.63 20.11
CA HIS A 168 4.55 2.72 20.45
C HIS A 168 4.79 2.81 21.95
N SER A 169 3.96 3.57 22.69
CA SER A 169 4.02 3.65 24.15
C SER A 169 3.47 2.42 24.87
N GLY A 170 2.79 1.51 24.15
CA GLY A 170 2.12 0.34 24.73
C GLY A 170 0.77 0.65 25.39
N ALA A 171 0.26 1.88 25.30
CA ALA A 171 -1.07 2.25 25.79
C ALA A 171 -2.22 1.53 25.05
N ALA A 172 -1.96 1.07 23.82
CA ALA A 172 -2.85 0.17 23.09
C ALA A 172 -2.04 -0.84 22.28
N GLN A 173 -2.57 -2.04 22.08
CA GLN A 173 -1.97 -3.01 21.15
C GLN A 173 -2.18 -2.56 19.70
N ASN A 174 -1.16 -2.80 18.86
CA ASN A 174 -1.22 -2.51 17.43
C ASN A 174 -1.96 -3.64 16.70
N PHE A 175 -3.26 -3.46 16.46
CA PHE A 175 -4.05 -4.31 15.56
C PHE A 175 -4.23 -3.68 14.17
N GLY A 176 -3.55 -2.56 13.89
CA GLY A 176 -3.66 -1.85 12.62
C GLY A 176 -4.90 -0.96 12.50
N THR A 177 -5.21 -0.61 11.25
CA THR A 177 -6.18 0.39 10.85
C THR A 177 -7.17 -0.20 9.87
N MET A 178 -8.45 0.13 10.04
CA MET A 178 -9.50 -0.11 9.06
C MET A 178 -9.79 1.20 8.30
N ILE A 179 -9.90 1.13 6.98
CA ILE A 179 -10.30 2.26 6.13
C ILE A 179 -11.64 1.95 5.49
N LYS A 180 -12.61 2.86 5.64
CA LYS A 180 -13.93 2.77 5.00
C LYS A 180 -14.35 4.09 4.38
N ILE A 181 -15.32 4.05 3.47
CA ILE A 181 -16.03 5.28 3.09
C ILE A 181 -16.89 5.76 4.25
N ARG A 182 -16.97 7.08 4.44
CA ARG A 182 -17.77 7.71 5.48
C ARG A 182 -19.24 7.29 5.42
N HIS A 183 -19.81 7.38 4.22
CA HIS A 183 -21.21 7.06 3.97
C HIS A 183 -21.35 5.72 3.22
N GLU A 184 -21.47 4.64 3.97
CA GLU A 184 -21.73 3.30 3.44
C GLU A 184 -23.19 3.17 3.03
N ARG A 185 -23.42 2.81 1.76
CA ARG A 185 -24.76 2.73 1.14
C ARG A 185 -24.69 1.97 -0.19
N ASN A 186 -25.86 1.58 -0.71
CA ASN A 186 -25.96 1.08 -2.07
C ASN A 186 -25.73 2.23 -3.06
N ALA A 187 -24.55 2.28 -3.67
CA ALA A 187 -24.17 3.28 -4.64
C ALA A 187 -23.16 2.72 -5.65
N THR A 188 -23.07 3.36 -6.82
CA THR A 188 -22.05 3.08 -7.83
C THR A 188 -20.94 4.11 -7.76
N ASP A 189 -19.80 3.82 -8.38
CA ASP A 189 -18.74 4.80 -8.66
C ASP A 189 -18.10 5.48 -7.42
N GLN A 190 -18.15 4.80 -6.27
CA GLN A 190 -17.70 5.32 -4.97
C GLN A 190 -16.61 4.46 -4.32
N VAL A 191 -16.05 3.51 -5.07
CA VAL A 191 -14.92 2.67 -4.64
C VAL A 191 -13.59 3.28 -5.09
N ALA A 192 -12.62 3.26 -4.19
CA ALA A 192 -11.22 3.55 -4.45
C ALA A 192 -10.41 2.23 -4.42
N SER A 193 -9.48 2.08 -5.36
CA SER A 193 -8.64 0.88 -5.48
C SER A 193 -7.18 1.20 -5.24
N PHE A 194 -6.52 0.41 -4.39
CA PHE A 194 -5.14 0.61 -3.97
C PHE A 194 -4.30 -0.65 -4.13
N TYR A 195 -2.98 -0.48 -4.28
CA TYR A 195 -2.04 -1.60 -4.29
C TYR A 195 -1.84 -2.19 -2.88
N PRO A 196 -2.03 -3.52 -2.69
CA PRO A 196 -1.71 -4.24 -1.47
C PRO A 196 -0.23 -4.59 -1.36
N LYS A 197 0.20 -5.25 -0.27
CA LYS A 197 1.58 -5.75 -0.16
C LYS A 197 1.91 -6.85 -1.17
N GLU A 198 0.91 -7.62 -1.62
CA GLU A 198 0.99 -8.66 -2.66
C GLU A 198 1.16 -8.09 -4.07
N ALA A 199 0.99 -6.77 -4.25
CA ALA A 199 1.08 -6.14 -5.54
C ALA A 199 2.41 -6.48 -6.25
N LEU A 200 2.31 -6.81 -7.54
CA LEU A 200 3.47 -7.06 -8.40
C LEU A 200 4.21 -5.78 -8.78
N GLN A 201 3.65 -4.63 -8.43
CA GLN A 201 4.26 -3.31 -8.62
C GLN A 201 5.53 -3.16 -7.76
N ALA A 202 6.35 -2.18 -8.15
CA ALA A 202 7.58 -1.85 -7.46
C ALA A 202 7.33 -1.58 -5.97
N GLN A 203 8.28 -1.99 -5.13
CA GLN A 203 8.19 -1.91 -3.66
C GLN A 203 7.75 -0.54 -3.16
N TYR A 204 8.24 0.55 -3.79
CA TYR A 204 7.92 1.91 -3.39
C TYR A 204 6.43 2.27 -3.50
N LEU A 205 5.64 1.55 -4.32
CA LEU A 205 4.19 1.75 -4.50
C LEU A 205 3.33 0.98 -3.50
N LYS A 206 3.92 0.09 -2.69
CA LYS A 206 3.19 -0.68 -1.68
C LYS A 206 2.80 0.20 -0.49
N PRO A 207 1.84 -0.19 0.37
CA PRO A 207 1.45 0.62 1.50
C PRO A 207 2.64 0.95 2.42
N LYS A 208 2.68 2.17 2.95
CA LYS A 208 3.77 2.64 3.82
C LYS A 208 3.28 3.52 4.96
N ILE A 209 4.09 3.62 6.02
CA ILE A 209 3.99 4.69 7.01
C ILE A 209 5.26 5.55 6.92
N THR A 210 5.09 6.87 6.82
CA THR A 210 6.18 7.83 6.98
C THR A 210 6.05 8.49 8.35
N VAL A 211 7.07 8.33 9.19
CA VAL A 211 7.07 8.76 10.61
C VAL A 211 8.17 9.80 10.81
N ARG A 212 7.82 10.97 11.34
CA ARG A 212 8.79 11.93 11.88
C ARG A 212 9.00 11.64 13.36
N ILE A 213 10.24 11.48 13.76
CA ILE A 213 10.63 11.20 15.14
C ILE A 213 11.69 12.17 15.61
N GLU A 214 11.72 12.40 16.91
CA GLU A 214 12.82 13.05 17.61
C GLU A 214 13.57 11.97 18.40
N TRP A 215 14.85 11.76 18.09
CA TRP A 215 15.69 10.73 18.71
C TRP A 215 17.16 11.15 18.83
N TYR A 216 17.88 10.61 19.80
CA TYR A 216 19.29 10.97 20.08
C TYR A 216 20.27 10.54 18.97
N LYS A 217 19.82 9.72 18.01
CA LYS A 217 20.58 9.32 16.82
C LYS A 217 19.78 9.62 15.55
N PRO A 218 20.40 10.23 14.52
CA PRO A 218 19.76 10.36 13.22
C PRO A 218 19.45 8.98 12.63
N VAL A 219 18.26 8.82 12.06
CA VAL A 219 17.94 7.63 11.23
C VAL A 219 18.64 7.82 9.88
N PRO A 220 19.48 6.86 9.42
CA PRO A 220 20.04 6.94 8.08
C PRO A 220 18.91 7.06 7.05
N GLN A 221 18.94 8.12 6.23
CA GLN A 221 17.96 8.26 5.15
C GLN A 221 18.18 7.12 4.14
N GLN A 222 17.19 6.24 3.99
CA GLN A 222 17.18 5.31 2.86
C GLN A 222 17.09 6.13 1.58
N GLN A 223 18.12 6.04 0.74
CA GLN A 223 18.12 6.68 -0.57
C GLN A 223 16.93 6.15 -1.36
N THR A 224 16.01 7.05 -1.71
CA THR A 224 14.90 6.72 -2.61
C THR A 224 15.50 6.69 -4.01
N GLU A 225 15.60 5.51 -4.63
CA GLU A 225 15.95 5.43 -6.04
C GLU A 225 14.87 6.18 -6.84
N THR A 226 15.21 7.39 -7.26
CA THR A 226 14.42 8.13 -8.25
C THR A 226 14.67 7.44 -9.59
N PRO A 227 13.65 7.01 -10.35
CA PRO A 227 13.87 6.43 -11.66
C PRO A 227 14.64 7.42 -12.52
N ALA A 228 15.87 7.08 -12.90
CA ALA A 228 16.66 7.87 -13.81
C ALA A 228 15.88 8.02 -15.12
N THR A 229 15.69 9.27 -15.55
CA THR A 229 15.27 9.63 -16.91
C THR A 229 16.14 8.85 -17.90
N PRO A 230 15.58 8.12 -18.89
CA PRO A 230 16.40 7.43 -19.87
C PRO A 230 17.05 8.50 -20.76
N THR A 231 18.32 8.78 -20.50
CA THR A 231 19.20 9.50 -21.42
C THR A 231 19.33 8.66 -22.69
N LYS A 232 18.97 9.24 -23.84
CA LYS A 232 19.18 8.63 -25.15
C LYS A 232 20.66 8.31 -25.34
N THR A 233 20.98 7.03 -25.54
CA THR A 233 22.30 6.58 -26.00
C THR A 233 22.21 6.15 -27.47
N PRO A 234 23.22 6.40 -28.31
CA PRO A 234 23.08 6.38 -29.77
C PRO A 234 22.97 4.97 -30.33
N GLU A 235 22.28 4.90 -31.46
CA GLU A 235 22.03 3.74 -32.31
C GLU A 235 23.35 3.10 -32.81
N SER A 236 23.55 1.80 -32.54
CA SER A 236 24.60 0.98 -33.15
C SER A 236 23.98 -0.09 -34.07
N LYS A 237 24.48 -0.12 -35.31
CA LYS A 237 24.10 -0.94 -36.48
C LYS A 237 24.22 -2.47 -36.22
N PRO A 238 23.49 -3.36 -36.93
CA PRO A 238 23.37 -4.77 -36.56
C PRO A 238 24.56 -5.62 -37.02
N GLN A 239 25.01 -6.55 -36.16
CA GLN A 239 25.87 -7.68 -36.53
C GLN A 239 25.10 -9.00 -36.36
N THR A 240 25.07 -9.78 -37.44
CA THR A 240 24.50 -11.13 -37.53
C THR A 240 25.33 -12.11 -36.68
N GLN A 241 24.68 -12.82 -35.76
CA GLN A 241 25.23 -14.01 -35.10
C GLN A 241 24.28 -15.19 -35.31
N GLU A 242 24.87 -16.29 -35.77
CA GLU A 242 24.24 -17.56 -36.14
C GLU A 242 23.88 -18.38 -34.90
N ALA A 243 22.68 -18.99 -34.89
CA ALA A 243 22.11 -19.67 -33.73
C ALA A 243 22.67 -21.09 -33.54
N PRO A 244 23.06 -21.51 -32.31
CA PRO A 244 23.39 -22.90 -32.03
C PRO A 244 22.13 -23.74 -31.77
N LYS A 245 22.13 -24.97 -32.31
CA LYS A 245 21.09 -26.00 -32.23
C LYS A 245 20.85 -26.46 -30.77
N PRO A 246 19.58 -26.68 -30.33
CA PRO A 246 19.28 -27.06 -28.96
C PRO A 246 19.64 -28.52 -28.64
N PRO A 247 20.08 -28.84 -27.40
CA PRO A 247 20.29 -30.22 -26.95
C PRO A 247 18.97 -30.94 -26.63
N LEU A 248 18.94 -32.24 -26.90
CA LEU A 248 17.83 -33.16 -26.64
C LEU A 248 17.58 -33.33 -25.13
N SER A 249 16.32 -33.20 -24.69
CA SER A 249 15.89 -33.41 -23.30
C SER A 249 15.83 -34.90 -22.92
N PRO A 250 16.21 -35.30 -21.69
CA PRO A 250 15.98 -36.66 -21.22
C PRO A 250 14.51 -36.90 -20.84
N THR A 251 13.98 -38.01 -21.33
CA THR A 251 12.65 -38.56 -21.02
C THR A 251 12.56 -38.95 -19.54
N TYR A 252 11.64 -38.33 -18.80
CA TYR A 252 11.27 -38.74 -17.44
C TYR A 252 9.95 -39.51 -17.47
N THR A 253 9.96 -40.77 -17.07
CA THR A 253 8.77 -41.61 -16.90
C THR A 253 8.18 -41.37 -15.51
N PRO A 254 6.93 -40.89 -15.36
CA PRO A 254 6.33 -40.71 -14.04
C PRO A 254 5.88 -42.05 -13.45
N LYS A 255 6.27 -42.32 -12.20
CA LYS A 255 5.69 -43.37 -11.35
C LYS A 255 4.38 -42.83 -10.77
N ILE A 256 3.24 -43.40 -11.18
CA ILE A 256 1.92 -43.05 -10.64
C ILE A 256 1.85 -43.55 -9.19
N THR A 257 1.66 -42.61 -8.25
CA THR A 257 1.13 -42.91 -6.91
C THR A 257 -0.22 -42.24 -6.86
N GLU A 258 -1.29 -43.02 -6.74
CA GLU A 258 -2.65 -42.51 -6.61
C GLU A 258 -2.78 -41.71 -5.31
N GLN A 259 -3.00 -40.41 -5.45
CA GLN A 259 -3.46 -39.55 -4.36
C GLN A 259 -4.71 -38.81 -4.83
N LYS A 260 -5.79 -39.04 -4.09
CA LYS A 260 -7.17 -38.61 -4.34
C LYS A 260 -7.26 -37.14 -4.77
N THR A 261 -7.56 -36.90 -6.05
CA THR A 261 -7.80 -35.57 -6.64
C THR A 261 -9.31 -35.30 -6.70
N SER A 262 -9.81 -34.39 -5.85
CA SER A 262 -11.17 -33.86 -5.95
C SER A 262 -11.23 -32.34 -6.18
N ASP A 263 -10.17 -31.58 -5.91
CA ASP A 263 -10.33 -30.11 -5.82
C ASP A 263 -9.57 -29.29 -6.88
N TYR A 264 -8.63 -29.87 -7.64
CA TYR A 264 -7.79 -29.10 -8.57
C TYR A 264 -8.47 -28.68 -9.89
N THR A 265 -9.55 -29.35 -10.30
CA THR A 265 -10.24 -29.06 -11.57
C THR A 265 -11.10 -27.79 -11.49
N ILE A 266 -11.56 -27.42 -10.30
CA ILE A 266 -12.40 -26.21 -10.11
C ILE A 266 -11.53 -24.94 -10.07
N PHE A 267 -10.33 -24.99 -9.47
CA PHE A 267 -9.44 -23.84 -9.35
C PHE A 267 -8.85 -23.35 -10.69
N THR A 268 -8.59 -24.25 -11.64
CA THR A 268 -8.03 -23.87 -12.96
C THR A 268 -9.07 -23.17 -13.84
N LEU A 269 -10.35 -23.55 -13.75
CA LEU A 269 -11.44 -22.88 -14.46
C LEU A 269 -11.70 -21.45 -13.93
N ALA A 270 -11.65 -21.24 -12.61
CA ALA A 270 -11.85 -19.92 -12.02
C ALA A 270 -10.75 -18.91 -12.43
N LEU A 271 -9.47 -19.33 -12.41
CA LEU A 271 -8.34 -18.49 -12.80
C LEU A 271 -8.38 -18.07 -14.28
N VAL A 272 -8.81 -18.97 -15.18
CA VAL A 272 -8.92 -18.67 -16.62
C VAL A 272 -10.05 -17.67 -16.89
N THR A 273 -11.19 -17.76 -16.18
CA THR A 273 -12.29 -16.80 -16.36
C THR A 273 -11.94 -15.38 -15.89
N ILE A 274 -11.19 -15.22 -14.81
CA ILE A 274 -10.81 -13.90 -14.26
C ILE A 274 -9.81 -13.17 -15.19
N ILE A 275 -8.86 -13.89 -15.79
CA ILE A 275 -7.92 -13.32 -16.77
C ILE A 275 -8.66 -12.86 -18.04
N ILE A 276 -9.66 -13.62 -18.48
CA ILE A 276 -10.49 -13.28 -19.66
C ILE A 276 -11.36 -12.05 -19.36
N VAL A 277 -11.96 -11.93 -18.17
CA VAL A 277 -12.78 -10.76 -17.79
C VAL A 277 -11.93 -9.49 -17.69
N GLY A 278 -10.75 -9.57 -17.07
CA GLY A 278 -9.83 -8.42 -16.96
C GLY A 278 -9.36 -7.89 -18.32
N THR A 279 -8.99 -8.78 -19.24
CA THR A 279 -8.54 -8.40 -20.59
C THR A 279 -9.68 -7.86 -21.46
N ILE A 280 -10.89 -8.42 -21.37
CA ILE A 280 -12.08 -7.94 -22.08
C ILE A 280 -12.51 -6.54 -21.58
N LEU A 281 -12.43 -6.27 -20.28
CA LEU A 281 -12.77 -4.96 -19.71
C LEU A 281 -11.79 -3.87 -20.18
N VAL A 282 -10.48 -4.17 -20.23
CA VAL A 282 -9.45 -3.25 -20.74
C VAL A 282 -9.64 -2.99 -22.24
N ALA A 283 -9.90 -4.03 -23.03
CA ALA A 283 -10.12 -3.90 -24.48
C ALA A 283 -11.39 -3.09 -24.80
N ARG A 284 -12.51 -3.34 -24.08
CA ARG A 284 -13.77 -2.60 -24.27
C ARG A 284 -13.66 -1.14 -23.84
N ARG A 285 -12.87 -0.82 -22.81
CA ARG A 285 -12.62 0.57 -22.35
C ARG A 285 -11.78 1.36 -23.38
N LYS A 286 -10.82 0.69 -24.05
CA LYS A 286 -10.03 1.28 -25.16
C LYS A 286 -10.91 1.55 -26.39
N SER A 287 -11.80 0.62 -26.76
CA SER A 287 -12.73 0.79 -27.88
C SER A 287 -13.75 1.93 -27.67
N ARG A 288 -14.32 2.06 -26.46
CA ARG A 288 -15.24 3.16 -26.11
C ARG A 288 -14.56 4.55 -26.10
N ARG A 289 -13.25 4.62 -25.80
CA ARG A 289 -12.49 5.87 -25.88
C ARG A 289 -12.24 6.29 -27.33
N ASN A 290 -11.94 5.35 -28.22
CA ASN A 290 -11.72 5.64 -29.64
C ASN A 290 -13.00 6.14 -30.32
N THR A 291 -14.12 5.47 -30.10
CA THR A 291 -15.43 5.90 -30.66
C THR A 291 -15.89 7.27 -30.16
N LYS A 292 -15.65 7.61 -28.88
CA LYS A 292 -15.92 8.97 -28.37
C LYS A 292 -15.00 10.04 -28.99
N LYS A 293 -13.74 9.69 -29.29
CA LYS A 293 -12.79 10.59 -29.95
C LYS A 293 -13.23 10.88 -31.39
N ASP A 294 -13.62 9.85 -32.13
CA ASP A 294 -14.08 9.96 -33.52
C ASP A 294 -15.40 10.75 -33.63
N ALA A 295 -16.34 10.54 -32.70
CA ALA A 295 -17.60 11.29 -32.66
C ALA A 295 -17.39 12.78 -32.35
N ASN A 296 -16.46 13.11 -31.46
CA ASN A 296 -16.11 14.50 -31.17
C ASN A 296 -15.36 15.18 -32.33
N GLU A 297 -14.54 14.44 -33.06
CA GLU A 297 -13.84 14.95 -34.23
C GLU A 297 -14.79 15.23 -35.40
N LYS A 298 -15.78 14.35 -35.64
CA LYS A 298 -16.86 14.59 -36.63
C LYS A 298 -17.72 15.81 -36.29
N ARG A 299 -18.04 16.03 -35.00
CA ARG A 299 -18.79 17.22 -34.54
C ARG A 299 -18.01 18.52 -34.68
N ARG A 300 -16.67 18.50 -34.54
CA ARG A 300 -15.82 19.68 -34.78
C ARG A 300 -15.76 20.07 -36.25
N ARG A 301 -15.73 19.10 -37.17
CA ARG A 301 -15.73 19.36 -38.62
C ARG A 301 -17.05 19.94 -39.14
N HIS A 302 -18.18 19.70 -38.46
CA HIS A 302 -19.49 20.26 -38.82
C HIS A 302 -19.78 21.65 -38.21
N ARG A 303 -18.87 22.21 -37.39
CA ARG A 303 -19.03 23.51 -36.73
C ARG A 303 -18.07 24.61 -37.20
N SER A 304 -17.30 24.37 -38.26
CA SER A 304 -16.51 25.44 -38.89
C SER A 304 -17.44 26.29 -39.77
N PRO A 305 -17.60 27.60 -39.49
CA PRO A 305 -18.36 28.49 -40.37
C PRO A 305 -17.54 28.82 -41.62
N VAL A 306 -18.23 28.82 -42.77
CA VAL A 306 -17.82 29.53 -44.00
C VAL A 306 -18.24 30.99 -43.86
#